data_AF-A0A166C1H8-F1
#
_entry.id   AF-A0A166C1H8-F1
#
_cell.length_a   1.000
_cell.length_b   1.000
_cell.length_c   1.000
_cell.angle_alpha   90.00
_cell.angle_beta   90.00
_cell.angle_gamma   90.00
#
_symmetry.space_group_name_H-M   'P 1'
#
loop_
_entity.id
_entity.type
_entity.pdbx_description
1 polymer ?
#
loop_
_entity_poly.entity_id
_entity_poly.type
_entity_poly.pdbx_seq_one_letter_code
_entity_poly.pdbx_strand_id
1 'polypeptide(L)'
;MDRDWTIYCIDRRAQVKGLYAAFPDFIFEGHDWVTKLLACPSFPDSKAPPSYYLAASVDKRHELGALSVIPMEIIGHIFSYLSSTDDAVSLAVAHRLLCHEGFRRVMRLRNRGDKRMGSWAGKRIIADEKWTGRELPKGMLTAEEEEEKKKTGGRWCGLSYWCWKVPQRPERHIEIMAALYGDIINPALQRVSSSCSGDYLRVRLLLEDTSPRYQSGATYALCNKDRNQCVRASALANMRIVLPSRKVVQERSSVDGPFLRGDKVMFDLGSLAIILTSWANPLIKDGPWAGERIGIWKVDNVPPNKLQDVSKWAIKIAKDCAKEMYNRRPR
;
A
#
# COMPACT_ATOMS: atom_id res chain seq x y z
N MET A 1 -30.09 2.36 -3.19
CA MET A 1 -29.00 1.56 -3.78
C MET A 1 -27.71 2.22 -3.38
N ASP A 2 -26.88 1.50 -2.63
CA ASP A 2 -25.56 2.01 -2.28
C ASP A 2 -24.71 2.08 -3.53
N ARG A 3 -24.02 3.20 -3.66
CA ARG A 3 -23.23 3.57 -4.82
C ARG A 3 -21.83 3.05 -4.58
N ASP A 4 -21.34 2.15 -5.45
CA ASP A 4 -20.00 1.59 -5.34
C ASP A 4 -18.95 2.67 -5.65
N TRP A 5 -17.99 2.88 -4.76
CA TRP A 5 -16.85 3.75 -5.01
C TRP A 5 -15.61 2.98 -5.47
N THR A 6 -14.72 3.63 -6.23
CA THR A 6 -13.45 3.04 -6.66
C THR A 6 -12.40 4.13 -6.83
N ILE A 7 -11.13 3.81 -6.56
CA ILE A 7 -10.00 4.69 -6.89
C ILE A 7 -9.39 4.28 -8.24
N TYR A 8 -9.11 5.29 -9.05
CA TYR A 8 -8.48 5.19 -10.36
C TYR A 8 -7.14 5.92 -10.38
N CYS A 9 -6.15 5.29 -10.99
CA CYS A 9 -4.89 5.91 -11.38
C CYS A 9 -4.90 6.13 -12.90
N ILE A 10 -5.23 7.36 -13.30
CA ILE A 10 -5.44 7.77 -14.70
C ILE A 10 -4.20 7.46 -15.54
N ASP A 11 -3.03 7.88 -15.07
CA ASP A 11 -1.75 7.71 -15.78
C ASP A 11 -1.41 6.24 -16.09
N ARG A 12 -1.91 5.30 -15.28
CA ARG A 12 -1.67 3.85 -15.44
C ARG A 12 -2.85 3.12 -16.05
N ARG A 13 -3.98 3.80 -16.31
CA ARG A 13 -5.25 3.16 -16.72
C ARG A 13 -5.60 1.99 -15.80
N ALA A 14 -5.48 2.23 -14.49
CA ALA A 14 -5.62 1.20 -13.48
C ALA A 14 -6.66 1.61 -12.45
N GLN A 15 -7.40 0.63 -11.93
CA GLN A 15 -8.32 0.80 -10.82
C GLN A 15 -8.03 -0.20 -9.71
N VAL A 16 -8.44 0.14 -8.50
CA VAL A 16 -8.43 -0.77 -7.37
C VAL A 16 -9.62 -1.72 -7.53
N LYS A 17 -9.36 -3.03 -7.52
CA LYS A 17 -10.42 -4.05 -7.58
C LYS A 17 -10.83 -4.48 -6.17
N GLY A 18 -12.03 -5.05 -6.03
CA GLY A 18 -12.47 -5.71 -4.80
C GLY A 18 -12.88 -4.76 -3.66
N LEU A 19 -12.87 -3.46 -3.91
CA LEU A 19 -13.25 -2.43 -2.94
C LEU A 19 -14.52 -1.73 -3.41
N TYR A 20 -15.55 -2.53 -3.70
CA TYR A 20 -16.87 -2.04 -4.04
C TYR A 20 -17.65 -1.93 -2.74
N ALA A 21 -17.66 -0.73 -2.19
CA ALA A 21 -18.33 -0.45 -0.95
C ALA A 21 -19.06 0.88 -1.06
N ALA A 22 -20.10 1.03 -0.24
CA ALA A 22 -20.71 2.34 -0.02
C ALA A 22 -19.62 3.31 0.46
N PHE A 23 -19.72 4.59 0.09
CA PHE A 23 -18.70 5.58 0.44
C PHE A 23 -18.27 5.52 1.93
N PRO A 24 -19.18 5.30 2.90
CA PRO A 24 -18.75 5.18 4.29
C PRO A 24 -17.81 4.04 4.60
N ASP A 25 -18.13 2.86 4.12
CA ASP A 25 -17.29 1.68 4.35
C ASP A 25 -16.00 1.82 3.54
N PHE A 26 -16.09 2.41 2.35
CA PHE A 26 -14.97 2.74 1.47
C PHE A 26 -13.94 3.69 2.09
N ILE A 27 -14.30 4.58 3.03
CA ILE A 27 -13.33 5.51 3.65
C ILE A 27 -12.89 5.13 5.07
N PHE A 28 -13.56 4.18 5.72
CA PHE A 28 -13.27 3.83 7.12
C PHE A 28 -12.55 2.50 7.30
N GLU A 29 -12.42 1.68 6.26
CA GLU A 29 -11.84 0.34 6.38
C GLU A 29 -10.40 0.24 5.83
N GLY A 30 -9.42 0.34 6.73
CA GLY A 30 -8.06 -0.20 6.52
C GLY A 30 -7.31 0.30 5.28
N HIS A 31 -7.13 1.62 5.11
CA HIS A 31 -6.54 2.23 3.91
C HIS A 31 -5.01 2.21 3.83
N ASP A 32 -4.36 1.36 4.63
CA ASP A 32 -2.92 1.07 4.54
C ASP A 32 -2.53 0.69 3.10
N TRP A 33 -3.41 0.06 2.34
CA TRP A 33 -3.17 -0.28 0.95
C TRP A 33 -3.07 0.95 0.02
N VAL A 34 -3.90 1.99 0.22
CA VAL A 34 -3.80 3.26 -0.52
C VAL A 34 -2.48 3.90 -0.18
N THR A 35 -2.15 3.93 1.11
CA THR A 35 -0.89 4.43 1.62
C THR A 35 0.29 3.69 0.97
N LYS A 36 0.25 2.36 0.87
CA LYS A 36 1.26 1.53 0.18
C LYS A 36 1.35 1.82 -1.32
N LEU A 37 0.25 2.12 -2.01
CA LEU A 37 0.26 2.47 -3.44
C LEU A 37 0.87 3.86 -3.69
N LEU A 38 0.63 4.80 -2.78
CA LEU A 38 1.04 6.20 -2.90
C LEU A 38 2.42 6.50 -2.30
N ALA A 39 2.90 5.68 -1.36
CA ALA A 39 4.20 5.82 -0.72
C ALA A 39 5.24 4.92 -1.40
N CYS A 40 6.41 5.47 -1.74
CA CYS A 40 7.53 4.68 -2.27
C CYS A 40 8.35 4.07 -1.12
N PRO A 41 8.32 2.75 -0.89
CA PRO A 41 9.22 2.12 0.07
C PRO A 41 10.65 2.08 -0.46
N SER A 42 11.61 1.95 0.45
CA SER A 42 12.96 1.48 0.13
C SER A 42 13.00 -0.04 0.22
N PHE A 43 13.56 -0.69 -0.80
CA PHE A 43 13.81 -2.12 -0.77
C PHE A 43 15.24 -2.39 -0.30
N PRO A 44 15.46 -3.41 0.55
CA PRO A 44 16.79 -3.90 0.87
C PRO A 44 17.59 -4.25 -0.40
N ASP A 45 18.91 -4.11 -0.36
CA ASP A 45 19.75 -4.53 -1.48
C ASP A 45 19.89 -6.06 -1.50
N SER A 46 19.37 -6.68 -2.55
CA SER A 46 19.50 -8.13 -2.79
C SER A 46 20.95 -8.63 -2.88
N LYS A 47 21.91 -7.73 -3.16
CA LYS A 47 23.34 -8.06 -3.25
C LYS A 47 24.07 -7.95 -1.90
N ALA A 48 23.47 -7.29 -0.92
CA ALA A 48 24.06 -7.04 0.39
C ALA A 48 23.16 -7.60 1.51
N PRO A 49 23.06 -8.93 1.66
CA PRO A 49 22.37 -9.52 2.80
C PRO A 49 23.07 -9.13 4.11
N PRO A 50 22.32 -9.04 5.22
CA PRO A 50 22.92 -8.92 6.54
C PRO A 50 24.01 -9.97 6.81
N SER A 51 25.08 -9.57 7.49
CA SER A 51 26.30 -10.39 7.68
C SER A 51 26.06 -11.73 8.37
N TYR A 52 25.04 -11.84 9.23
CA TYR A 52 24.70 -13.10 9.89
C TYR A 52 24.17 -14.18 8.93
N TYR A 53 23.70 -13.81 7.74
CA TYR A 53 23.39 -14.78 6.68
C TYR A 53 24.64 -15.32 5.97
N LEU A 54 25.78 -14.64 6.12
CA LEU A 54 27.08 -15.04 5.56
C LEU A 54 27.96 -15.77 6.59
N ALA A 55 27.57 -15.77 7.87
CA ALA A 55 28.39 -16.26 8.98
C ALA A 55 28.49 -17.80 9.08
N ALA A 56 27.89 -18.55 8.15
CA ALA A 56 27.97 -20.01 8.16
C ALA A 56 29.36 -20.47 7.70
N SER A 57 30.09 -21.21 8.54
CA SER A 57 31.36 -21.80 8.14
C SER A 57 31.15 -22.84 7.04
N VAL A 58 32.01 -22.82 6.02
CA VAL A 58 32.08 -23.84 4.96
C VAL A 58 32.32 -25.24 5.55
N ASP A 59 32.95 -25.33 6.73
CA ASP A 59 33.21 -26.60 7.42
C ASP A 59 31.91 -27.33 7.79
N LYS A 60 30.80 -26.60 7.93
CA LYS A 60 29.47 -27.15 8.21
C LYS A 60 28.74 -27.67 6.99
N ARG A 61 29.39 -27.73 5.82
CA ARG A 61 28.75 -28.19 4.59
C ARG A 61 28.24 -29.63 4.68
N HIS A 62 28.88 -30.48 5.47
CA HIS A 62 28.44 -31.85 5.70
C HIS A 62 27.05 -31.94 6.38
N GLU A 63 26.64 -30.92 7.14
CA GLU A 63 25.32 -30.82 7.78
C GLU A 63 24.17 -30.70 6.75
N LEU A 64 24.47 -30.36 5.49
CA LEU A 64 23.51 -30.32 4.38
C LEU A 64 23.08 -31.71 3.86
N GLY A 65 23.67 -32.80 4.37
CA GLY A 65 23.37 -34.15 3.92
C GLY A 65 23.67 -34.33 2.43
N ALA A 66 22.70 -34.80 1.65
CA ALA A 66 22.86 -35.00 0.20
C ALA A 66 23.10 -33.70 -0.58
N LEU A 67 22.75 -32.53 -0.02
CA LEU A 67 23.05 -31.24 -0.65
C LEU A 67 24.50 -30.78 -0.40
N SER A 68 25.27 -31.51 0.42
CA SER A 68 26.66 -31.15 0.70
C SER A 68 27.57 -31.31 -0.53
N VAL A 69 27.26 -32.24 -1.44
CA VAL A 69 28.08 -32.53 -2.63
C VAL A 69 27.82 -31.60 -3.81
N ILE A 70 26.70 -30.88 -3.83
CA ILE A 70 26.34 -30.01 -4.96
C ILE A 70 26.98 -28.62 -4.82
N PRO A 71 27.48 -28.03 -5.92
CA PRO A 71 27.98 -26.64 -5.91
C PRO A 71 26.92 -25.62 -5.49
N MET A 72 27.34 -24.50 -4.91
CA MET A 72 26.43 -23.44 -4.43
C MET A 72 25.64 -22.80 -5.58
N GLU A 73 26.18 -22.81 -6.80
CA GLU A 73 25.54 -22.36 -8.03
C GLU A 73 24.29 -23.20 -8.33
N ILE A 74 24.36 -24.51 -8.11
CA ILE A 74 23.24 -25.43 -8.28
C ILE A 74 22.19 -25.18 -7.19
N ILE A 75 22.60 -24.89 -5.96
CA ILE A 75 21.68 -24.45 -4.88
C ILE A 75 20.95 -23.17 -5.28
N GLY A 76 21.67 -22.16 -5.79
CA GLY A 76 21.07 -20.93 -6.32
C GLY A 76 20.09 -21.20 -7.47
N HIS A 77 20.40 -22.18 -8.33
CA HIS A 77 19.51 -22.62 -9.39
C HIS A 77 18.23 -23.27 -8.84
N ILE A 78 18.31 -24.14 -7.82
CA ILE A 78 17.15 -24.72 -7.12
C ILE A 78 16.25 -23.61 -6.58
N PHE A 79 16.81 -22.63 -5.87
CA PHE A 79 16.05 -21.47 -5.37
C PHE A 79 15.36 -20.69 -6.50
N SER A 80 15.96 -20.63 -7.69
CA SER A 80 15.37 -19.91 -8.83
C SER A 80 14.04 -20.49 -9.33
N TYR A 81 13.80 -21.79 -9.09
CA TYR A 81 12.54 -22.47 -9.43
C TYR A 81 11.44 -22.32 -8.39
N LEU A 82 11.75 -21.87 -7.16
CA LEU A 82 10.74 -21.69 -6.10
C LEU A 82 9.87 -20.48 -6.41
N SER A 83 8.61 -20.68 -6.80
CA SER A 83 7.68 -19.61 -7.16
C SER A 83 6.99 -18.96 -5.94
N SER A 84 6.89 -19.69 -4.84
CA SER A 84 6.27 -19.24 -3.58
C SER A 84 7.32 -18.62 -2.64
N THR A 85 6.95 -17.50 -2.02
CA THR A 85 7.76 -16.87 -0.97
C THR A 85 7.91 -17.81 0.23
N ASP A 86 6.86 -18.53 0.59
CA ASP A 86 6.83 -19.38 1.79
C ASP A 86 7.74 -20.60 1.64
N ASP A 87 7.78 -21.20 0.44
CA ASP A 87 8.66 -22.34 0.15
C ASP A 87 10.13 -21.90 0.09
N ALA A 88 10.40 -20.72 -0.49
CA ALA A 88 11.73 -20.13 -0.49
C ALA A 88 12.22 -19.83 0.93
N VAL A 89 11.36 -19.27 1.80
CA VAL A 89 11.68 -19.05 3.22
C VAL A 89 11.92 -20.37 3.94
N SER A 90 11.04 -21.35 3.76
CA SER A 90 11.14 -22.67 4.41
C SER A 90 12.46 -23.36 4.07
N LEU A 91 12.86 -23.38 2.79
CA LEU A 91 14.14 -23.95 2.37
C LEU A 91 15.34 -23.14 2.88
N ALA A 92 15.24 -21.81 2.87
CA ALA A 92 16.31 -20.92 3.32
C ALA A 92 16.65 -21.13 4.81
N VAL A 93 15.64 -21.35 5.66
CA VAL A 93 15.83 -21.49 7.11
C VAL A 93 16.24 -22.89 7.53
N ALA A 94 16.02 -23.89 6.68
CA ALA A 94 16.36 -25.29 6.95
C ALA A 94 17.85 -25.48 7.28
N HIS A 95 18.73 -24.65 6.71
CA HIS A 95 20.15 -24.68 7.03
C HIS A 95 20.84 -23.33 6.80
N ARG A 96 21.82 -22.96 7.65
CA ARG A 96 22.49 -21.65 7.60
C ARG A 96 23.23 -21.38 6.28
N LEU A 97 23.80 -22.42 5.67
CA LEU A 97 24.46 -22.31 4.35
C LEU A 97 23.48 -22.00 3.21
N LEU A 98 22.18 -22.27 3.37
CA LEU A 98 21.16 -21.98 2.37
C LEU A 98 20.62 -20.54 2.48
N CYS A 99 20.85 -19.87 3.62
CA CYS A 99 20.26 -18.57 3.90
C CYS A 99 20.65 -17.48 2.89
N HIS A 100 21.86 -17.51 2.36
CA HIS A 100 22.33 -16.50 1.40
C HIS A 100 21.54 -16.53 0.08
N GLU A 101 21.44 -17.70 -0.54
CA GLU A 101 20.65 -17.87 -1.76
C GLU A 101 19.15 -17.76 -1.49
N GLY A 102 18.71 -18.23 -0.32
CA GLY A 102 17.36 -18.01 0.19
C GLY A 102 16.97 -16.55 0.27
N PHE A 103 17.80 -15.71 0.91
CA PHE A 103 17.60 -14.27 1.01
C PHE A 103 17.43 -13.63 -0.37
N ARG A 104 18.35 -13.93 -1.31
CA ARG A 104 18.28 -13.41 -2.68
C ARG A 104 16.97 -13.79 -3.37
N ARG A 105 16.52 -15.04 -3.21
CA ARG A 105 15.26 -15.49 -3.82
C ARG A 105 14.04 -14.84 -3.17
N VAL A 106 13.96 -14.84 -1.85
CA VAL A 106 12.85 -14.25 -1.08
C VAL A 106 12.72 -12.76 -1.41
N MET A 107 13.84 -12.02 -1.47
CA MET A 107 13.89 -10.63 -1.95
C MET A 107 13.28 -10.48 -3.35
N ARG A 108 13.68 -11.31 -4.32
CA ARG A 108 13.17 -11.22 -5.70
C ARG A 108 11.66 -11.51 -5.76
N LEU A 109 11.20 -12.53 -5.04
CA LEU A 109 9.78 -12.92 -4.98
C LEU A 109 8.94 -11.79 -4.37
N ARG A 110 9.41 -11.21 -3.26
CA ARG A 110 8.75 -10.07 -2.60
C ARG A 110 8.76 -8.82 -3.45
N ASN A 111 9.90 -8.41 -4.00
CA ASN A 111 9.96 -7.29 -4.96
C ASN A 111 8.99 -7.48 -6.14
N ARG A 112 8.79 -8.73 -6.58
CA ARG A 112 7.81 -9.06 -7.64
C ARG A 112 6.36 -8.99 -7.16
N GLY A 113 6.07 -9.38 -5.92
CA GLY A 113 4.76 -9.23 -5.26
C GLY A 113 4.42 -7.77 -4.98
N ASP A 114 5.39 -7.05 -4.43
CA ASP A 114 5.33 -5.66 -4.00
C ASP A 114 5.59 -4.65 -5.12
N LYS A 115 5.69 -5.09 -6.38
CA LYS A 115 5.90 -4.22 -7.56
C LYS A 115 4.87 -3.08 -7.68
N ARG A 116 3.72 -3.22 -7.00
CA ARG A 116 2.66 -2.21 -6.96
C ARG A 116 2.85 -1.16 -5.86
N MET A 117 3.66 -1.42 -4.83
CA MET A 117 3.94 -0.43 -3.79
C MET A 117 4.65 0.79 -4.39
N GLY A 118 4.19 1.98 -4.04
CA GLY A 118 4.63 3.25 -4.61
C GLY A 118 4.33 3.42 -6.11
N SER A 119 3.65 2.46 -6.75
CA SER A 119 3.47 2.51 -8.20
C SER A 119 2.57 3.66 -8.65
N TRP A 120 1.76 4.20 -7.74
CA TRP A 120 0.84 5.30 -7.97
C TRP A 120 1.38 6.65 -7.45
N ALA A 121 2.55 6.65 -6.80
CA ALA A 121 3.16 7.87 -6.29
C ALA A 121 3.42 8.89 -7.40
N GLY A 122 2.85 10.09 -7.27
CA GLY A 122 2.97 11.20 -8.21
C GLY A 122 2.13 11.05 -9.48
N LYS A 123 1.13 10.16 -9.47
CA LYS A 123 0.21 9.95 -10.60
C LYS A 123 -1.10 10.70 -10.39
N ARG A 124 -1.84 10.95 -11.47
CA ARG A 124 -3.20 11.52 -11.42
C ARG A 124 -4.16 10.52 -10.79
N ILE A 125 -4.68 10.84 -9.60
CA ILE A 125 -5.57 9.98 -8.81
C ILE A 125 -6.96 10.60 -8.72
N ILE A 126 -7.99 9.79 -8.89
CA ILE A 126 -9.38 10.17 -8.67
C ILE A 126 -10.11 9.02 -8.01
N ALA A 127 -10.87 9.32 -6.95
CA ALA A 127 -11.87 8.40 -6.42
C ALA A 127 -13.22 8.82 -7.01
N ASP A 128 -13.93 7.91 -7.64
CA ASP A 128 -15.23 8.21 -8.26
C ASP A 128 -16.20 7.06 -8.02
N GLU A 129 -17.47 7.41 -8.08
CA GLU A 129 -18.55 6.44 -8.07
C GLU A 129 -18.50 5.61 -9.36
N LYS A 130 -18.74 4.32 -9.24
CA LYS A 130 -18.77 3.42 -10.39
C LYS A 130 -20.02 3.71 -11.21
N TRP A 131 -19.86 3.75 -12.53
CA TRP A 131 -20.95 3.95 -13.49
C TRP A 131 -21.65 5.31 -13.45
N THR A 132 -21.08 6.30 -12.74
CA THR A 132 -21.50 7.67 -12.96
C THR A 132 -21.10 8.07 -14.37
N GLY A 133 -22.09 8.25 -15.25
CA GLY A 133 -21.91 8.93 -16.54
C GLY A 133 -21.57 10.41 -16.38
N ARG A 134 -21.06 10.82 -15.22
CA ARG A 134 -20.68 12.20 -14.93
C ARG A 134 -19.42 12.55 -15.71
N GLU A 135 -19.33 13.82 -16.06
CA GLU A 135 -18.13 14.37 -16.64
C GLU A 135 -17.01 14.36 -15.59
N LEU A 136 -15.81 14.00 -16.05
CA LEU A 136 -14.60 14.06 -15.24
C LEU A 136 -14.21 15.53 -15.02
N PRO A 137 -13.36 15.84 -14.03
CA PRO A 137 -12.85 17.20 -13.86
C PRO A 137 -12.26 17.73 -15.18
N LYS A 138 -12.61 18.98 -15.53
CA LYS A 138 -12.15 19.61 -16.77
C LYS A 138 -10.62 19.64 -16.82
N GLY A 139 -10.05 19.26 -17.97
CA GLY A 139 -8.60 19.22 -18.16
C GLY A 139 -7.89 18.07 -17.44
N MET A 140 -8.62 17.16 -16.77
CA MET A 140 -8.00 16.01 -16.12
C MET A 140 -7.40 15.03 -17.14
N LEU A 141 -8.05 14.82 -18.28
CA LEU A 141 -7.56 13.96 -19.36
C LEU A 141 -6.91 14.82 -20.45
N THR A 142 -5.86 14.30 -21.09
CA THR A 142 -5.36 14.90 -22.33
C THR A 142 -6.31 14.61 -23.49
N ALA A 143 -6.20 15.35 -24.59
CA ALA A 143 -7.03 15.12 -25.77
C ALA A 143 -6.88 13.68 -26.31
N GLU A 144 -5.67 13.12 -26.26
CA GLU A 144 -5.42 11.73 -26.65
C GLU A 144 -6.09 10.73 -25.70
N GLU A 145 -6.08 11.00 -24.39
CA GLU A 145 -6.72 10.15 -23.39
C GLU A 145 -8.25 10.22 -23.46
N GLU A 146 -8.81 11.39 -23.77
CA GLU A 146 -10.25 11.52 -24.06
C GLU A 146 -10.64 10.70 -25.29
N GLU A 147 -9.84 10.76 -26.35
CA GLU A 147 -10.07 9.99 -27.56
C GLU A 147 -9.89 8.48 -27.33
N GLU A 148 -8.88 8.08 -26.55
CA GLU A 148 -8.67 6.70 -26.12
C GLU A 148 -9.86 6.18 -25.30
N LYS A 149 -10.36 7.00 -24.37
CA LYS A 149 -11.54 6.69 -23.55
C LYS A 149 -12.79 6.54 -24.44
N LYS A 150 -13.00 7.44 -25.40
CA LYS A 150 -14.11 7.37 -26.38
C LYS A 150 -14.04 6.12 -27.24
N LYS A 151 -12.86 5.76 -27.74
CA LYS A 151 -12.64 4.53 -28.53
C LYS A 151 -12.85 3.26 -27.71
N THR A 152 -12.56 3.32 -26.41
CA THR A 152 -12.63 2.17 -25.51
C THR A 152 -14.06 1.84 -25.08
N GLY A 153 -15.04 2.73 -25.26
CA GLY A 153 -16.39 2.54 -24.75
C GLY A 153 -17.51 3.03 -25.66
N GLY A 154 -18.50 2.18 -25.93
CA GLY A 154 -19.82 2.63 -26.37
C GLY A 154 -20.51 3.50 -25.30
N ARG A 155 -21.72 4.00 -25.58
CA ARG A 155 -22.52 4.97 -24.79
C ARG A 155 -22.66 4.72 -23.27
N TRP A 156 -22.23 3.56 -22.77
CA TRP A 156 -22.43 3.04 -21.40
C TRP A 156 -21.14 2.70 -20.64
N CYS A 157 -19.96 2.89 -21.23
CA CYS A 157 -18.69 2.43 -20.64
C CYS A 157 -17.88 3.59 -20.03
N GLY A 158 -18.10 3.86 -18.73
CA GLY A 158 -17.42 4.93 -17.96
C GLY A 158 -15.93 4.67 -17.66
N LEU A 159 -15.35 5.51 -16.79
CA LEU A 159 -13.94 5.48 -16.38
C LEU A 159 -13.45 4.08 -15.95
N SER A 160 -14.33 3.32 -15.29
CA SER A 160 -14.09 1.92 -14.89
C SER A 160 -13.66 1.03 -16.06
N TYR A 161 -14.33 1.10 -17.20
CA TYR A 161 -14.02 0.22 -18.33
C TYR A 161 -12.68 0.59 -18.98
N TRP A 162 -12.42 1.89 -19.12
CA TRP A 162 -11.13 2.38 -19.62
C TRP A 162 -9.97 1.93 -18.72
N CYS A 163 -10.16 1.95 -17.39
CA CYS A 163 -9.17 1.47 -16.42
C CYS A 163 -9.17 -0.06 -16.19
N TRP A 164 -10.01 -0.83 -16.89
CA TRP A 164 -10.10 -2.29 -16.73
C TRP A 164 -9.11 -3.07 -17.61
N LYS A 165 -8.65 -2.50 -18.74
CA LYS A 165 -7.96 -3.23 -19.82
C LYS A 165 -6.55 -3.76 -19.53
N VAL A 166 -6.04 -3.67 -18.29
CA VAL A 166 -4.75 -4.29 -17.94
C VAL A 166 -4.97 -5.75 -17.54
N PRO A 167 -4.38 -6.76 -18.23
CA PRO A 167 -4.58 -8.17 -17.91
C PRO A 167 -4.16 -8.48 -16.48
N GLN A 168 -5.06 -9.10 -15.71
CA GLN A 168 -4.84 -9.40 -14.30
C GLN A 168 -4.95 -10.92 -14.06
N ARG A 169 -3.92 -11.49 -13.45
CA ARG A 169 -4.01 -12.86 -12.89
C ARG A 169 -4.86 -12.81 -11.60
N PRO A 170 -5.97 -13.57 -11.51
CA PRO A 170 -6.86 -13.57 -10.34
C PRO A 170 -6.18 -13.99 -9.03
N GLU A 171 -5.22 -14.93 -9.09
CA GLU A 171 -4.53 -15.44 -7.88
C GLU A 171 -3.82 -14.33 -7.11
N ARG A 172 -3.26 -13.34 -7.83
CA ARG A 172 -2.60 -12.17 -7.23
C ARG A 172 -3.54 -11.24 -6.49
N HIS A 173 -4.83 -11.24 -6.83
CA HIS A 173 -5.79 -10.36 -6.19
C HIS A 173 -6.12 -10.86 -4.78
N ILE A 174 -6.23 -12.18 -4.61
CA ILE A 174 -6.49 -12.83 -3.32
C ILE A 174 -5.27 -12.69 -2.40
N GLU A 175 -4.05 -12.86 -2.90
CA GLU A 175 -2.81 -12.63 -2.12
C GLU A 175 -2.65 -11.16 -1.71
N ILE A 176 -2.96 -10.22 -2.62
CA ILE A 176 -2.96 -8.79 -2.30
C ILE A 176 -4.01 -8.52 -1.22
N MET A 177 -5.26 -8.97 -1.39
CA MET A 177 -6.28 -8.75 -0.37
C MET A 177 -5.95 -9.44 0.97
N ALA A 178 -5.42 -10.65 0.96
CA ALA A 178 -4.93 -11.33 2.17
C ALA A 178 -3.81 -10.55 2.88
N ALA A 179 -2.86 -9.96 2.12
CA ALA A 179 -1.81 -9.10 2.65
C ALA A 179 -2.27 -7.68 3.02
N LEU A 180 -3.47 -7.27 2.59
CA LEU A 180 -4.05 -5.96 2.85
C LEU A 180 -5.05 -5.96 4.02
N TYR A 181 -5.68 -7.09 4.34
CA TYR A 181 -6.83 -7.16 5.26
C TYR A 181 -6.60 -7.94 6.57
N GLY A 182 -5.37 -8.36 6.92
CA GLY A 182 -5.15 -8.88 8.27
C GLY A 182 -3.70 -9.14 8.67
N ASP A 183 -3.51 -9.28 9.98
CA ASP A 183 -2.39 -9.99 10.62
C ASP A 183 -2.45 -11.49 10.26
N ILE A 184 -2.55 -11.82 8.97
CA ILE A 184 -2.42 -13.19 8.53
C ILE A 184 -0.97 -13.54 8.80
N ILE A 185 -0.77 -14.26 9.90
CA ILE A 185 0.52 -14.86 10.25
C ILE A 185 1.04 -15.50 8.97
N ASN A 186 2.19 -15.01 8.49
CA ASN A 186 2.77 -15.45 7.24
C ASN A 186 2.81 -17.00 7.24
N PRO A 187 2.34 -17.69 6.20
CA PRO A 187 2.25 -19.16 6.24
C PRO A 187 3.58 -19.84 6.56
N ALA A 188 4.73 -19.24 6.19
CA ALA A 188 6.03 -19.75 6.60
C ALA A 188 6.26 -19.72 8.13
N LEU A 189 5.74 -18.71 8.83
CA LEU A 189 5.76 -18.67 10.30
C LEU A 189 4.85 -19.73 10.92
N GLN A 190 3.72 -20.06 10.28
CA GLN A 190 2.82 -21.12 10.77
C GLN A 190 3.42 -22.53 10.61
N ARG A 191 4.34 -22.71 9.66
CA ARG A 191 5.02 -23.99 9.41
C ARG A 191 6.12 -24.29 10.44
N VAL A 192 6.52 -23.30 11.25
CA VAL A 192 7.57 -23.47 12.27
C VAL A 192 6.96 -23.34 13.66
N SER A 193 7.24 -24.32 14.52
CA SER A 193 6.78 -24.25 15.91
C SER A 193 7.33 -23.01 16.60
N SER A 194 6.47 -22.23 17.26
CA SER A 194 6.89 -21.09 18.08
C SER A 194 7.79 -21.51 19.25
N SER A 195 7.76 -22.79 19.66
CA SER A 195 8.67 -23.35 20.67
C SER A 195 10.08 -23.63 20.14
N CYS A 196 10.27 -23.73 18.81
CA CYS A 196 11.59 -23.83 18.19
C CYS A 196 12.16 -22.41 17.95
N SER A 197 12.67 -21.80 19.02
CA SER A 197 13.08 -20.39 19.03
C SER A 197 14.07 -20.03 17.91
N GLY A 198 14.97 -20.97 17.55
CA GLY A 198 16.01 -20.74 16.54
C GLY A 198 15.50 -20.68 15.10
N ASP A 199 14.61 -21.58 14.70
CA ASP A 199 14.06 -21.58 13.33
C ASP A 199 12.99 -20.51 13.19
N TYR A 200 12.15 -20.34 14.21
CA TYR A 200 11.14 -19.28 14.24
C TYR A 200 11.78 -17.90 14.09
N LEU A 201 12.86 -17.63 14.84
CA LEU A 201 13.61 -16.39 14.72
C LEU A 201 14.23 -16.21 13.33
N ARG A 202 14.78 -17.27 12.73
CA ARG A 202 15.35 -17.23 11.37
C ARG A 202 14.29 -16.90 10.32
N VAL A 203 13.11 -17.51 10.40
CA VAL A 203 11.97 -17.17 9.51
C VAL A 203 11.59 -15.71 9.71
N ARG A 204 11.40 -15.28 10.96
CA ARG A 204 11.00 -13.91 11.27
C ARG A 204 12.02 -12.89 10.74
N LEU A 205 13.30 -13.08 11.02
CA LEU A 205 14.37 -12.20 10.54
C LEU A 205 14.43 -12.18 9.02
N LEU A 206 14.34 -13.34 8.35
CA LEU A 206 14.34 -13.39 6.89
C LEU A 206 13.16 -12.62 6.30
N LEU A 207 11.98 -12.75 6.89
CA LEU A 207 10.80 -11.97 6.51
C LEU A 207 10.97 -10.48 6.86
N GLU A 208 11.58 -10.09 7.97
CA GLU A 208 11.79 -8.68 8.33
C GLU A 208 12.87 -8.01 7.45
N ASP A 209 13.94 -8.74 7.14
CA ASP A 209 15.09 -8.27 6.36
C ASP A 209 14.81 -8.13 4.88
N THR A 210 13.82 -8.88 4.40
CA THR A 210 13.41 -8.82 3.00
C THR A 210 12.14 -8.00 2.78
N SER A 211 11.60 -7.39 3.83
CA SER A 211 10.39 -6.57 3.72
C SER A 211 10.72 -5.19 3.13
N PRO A 212 9.81 -4.60 2.34
CA PRO A 212 9.88 -3.19 1.99
C PRO A 212 9.88 -2.35 3.27
N ARG A 213 10.78 -1.37 3.34
CA ARG A 213 10.95 -0.51 4.51
C ARG A 213 10.56 0.93 4.20
N TYR A 214 9.98 1.58 5.20
CA TYR A 214 9.87 3.02 5.27
C TYR A 214 10.87 3.52 6.30
N GLN A 215 11.45 4.69 6.08
CA GLN A 215 12.48 5.22 6.98
C GLN A 215 11.83 5.57 8.32
N SER A 216 12.23 4.88 9.38
CA SER A 216 11.75 5.19 10.72
C SER A 216 12.22 6.59 11.15
N GLY A 217 11.36 7.30 11.88
CA GLY A 217 11.61 8.67 12.34
C GLY A 217 11.52 9.77 11.28
N ALA A 218 11.37 9.43 9.99
CA ALA A 218 11.16 10.43 8.96
C ALA A 218 9.73 10.99 9.01
N THR A 219 9.56 12.27 8.70
CA THR A 219 8.24 12.88 8.56
C THR A 219 7.67 12.57 7.18
N TYR A 220 6.56 11.84 7.16
CA TYR A 220 5.81 11.58 5.93
C TYR A 220 4.62 12.53 5.80
N ALA A 221 4.29 12.87 4.55
CA ALA A 221 3.10 13.65 4.21
C ALA A 221 2.46 13.14 2.93
N LEU A 222 1.13 13.25 2.85
CA LEU A 222 0.40 13.17 1.59
C LEU A 222 0.59 14.49 0.87
N CYS A 223 1.24 14.48 -0.30
CA CYS A 223 1.47 15.69 -1.07
C CYS A 223 0.71 15.69 -2.39
N ASN A 224 0.38 16.90 -2.79
CA ASN A 224 -0.15 17.24 -4.09
C ASN A 224 0.92 18.02 -4.84
N LYS A 225 1.46 17.41 -5.90
CA LYS A 225 2.56 17.99 -6.67
C LYS A 225 2.12 19.16 -7.53
N ASP A 226 0.90 19.12 -8.06
CA ASP A 226 0.41 20.15 -8.99
C ASP A 226 0.19 21.48 -8.24
N ARG A 227 -0.21 21.40 -6.96
CA ARG A 227 -0.44 22.58 -6.10
C ARG A 227 0.70 22.91 -5.16
N ASN A 228 1.76 22.09 -5.10
CA ASN A 228 2.80 22.17 -4.08
C ASN A 228 2.22 22.22 -2.65
N GLN A 229 1.26 21.36 -2.35
CA GLN A 229 0.59 21.27 -1.05
C GLN A 229 0.90 19.94 -0.35
N CYS A 230 0.85 19.92 0.99
CA CYS A 230 0.98 18.68 1.73
C CYS A 230 0.12 18.62 3.00
N VAL A 231 -0.16 17.40 3.43
CA VAL A 231 -0.80 17.08 4.71
C VAL A 231 0.08 16.09 5.46
N ARG A 232 0.61 16.50 6.61
CA ARG A 232 1.57 15.72 7.39
C ARG A 232 0.87 14.57 8.13
N ALA A 233 1.51 13.40 8.15
CA ALA A 233 1.07 12.25 8.93
C ALA A 233 0.96 12.61 10.43
N SER A 234 1.91 13.39 10.95
CA SER A 234 1.89 13.84 12.35
C SER A 234 0.72 14.75 12.70
N ALA A 235 0.23 15.55 11.75
CA ALA A 235 -0.96 16.37 11.98
C ALA A 235 -2.23 15.51 12.05
N LEU A 236 -2.35 14.50 11.20
CA LEU A 236 -3.42 13.50 11.28
C LEU A 236 -3.34 12.67 12.57
N ALA A 237 -2.14 12.27 12.98
CA ALA A 237 -1.94 11.47 14.20
C ALA A 237 -2.35 12.23 15.47
N ASN A 238 -2.24 13.56 15.47
CA ASN A 238 -2.70 14.40 16.58
C ASN A 238 -4.17 14.85 16.44
N MET A 239 -4.87 14.42 15.39
CA MET A 239 -6.27 14.77 15.17
C MET A 239 -7.16 14.07 16.21
N ARG A 240 -8.12 14.82 16.75
CA ARG A 240 -9.21 14.28 17.57
C ARG A 240 -10.55 14.50 16.88
N ILE A 241 -11.32 13.43 16.72
CA ILE A 241 -12.69 13.46 16.18
C ILE A 241 -13.65 12.92 17.23
N VAL A 242 -14.57 13.79 17.64
CA VAL A 242 -15.67 13.46 18.55
C VAL A 242 -16.96 13.57 17.75
N LEU A 243 -17.71 12.47 17.69
CA LEU A 243 -19.02 12.42 17.02
C LEU A 243 -20.09 13.12 17.88
N PRO A 244 -21.26 13.48 17.32
CA PRO A 244 -22.37 14.04 18.09
C PRO A 244 -22.81 13.19 19.29
N SER A 245 -22.64 11.87 19.24
CA SER A 245 -22.85 10.95 20.38
C SER A 245 -21.84 11.07 21.51
N ARG A 246 -20.87 12.00 21.42
CA ARG A 246 -19.69 12.11 22.28
C ARG A 246 -18.70 10.93 22.16
N LYS A 247 -18.94 9.98 21.25
CA LYS A 247 -17.99 8.91 20.95
C LYS A 247 -16.74 9.48 20.27
N VAL A 248 -15.57 9.18 20.82
CA VAL A 248 -14.27 9.49 20.21
C VAL A 248 -13.93 8.40 19.21
N VAL A 249 -13.79 8.76 17.93
CA VAL A 249 -13.50 7.81 16.84
C VAL A 249 -12.12 7.97 16.23
N GLN A 250 -11.51 9.13 16.41
CA GLN A 250 -10.09 9.35 16.20
C GLN A 250 -9.53 10.00 17.46
N GLU A 251 -8.44 9.45 17.97
CA GLU A 251 -7.67 10.00 19.08
C GLU A 251 -6.18 10.04 18.71
N ARG A 252 -5.37 10.66 19.57
CA ARG A 252 -3.92 10.75 19.40
C ARG A 252 -3.35 9.36 19.12
N SER A 253 -2.70 9.22 17.98
CA SER A 253 -2.06 7.99 17.53
C SER A 253 -0.56 8.20 17.34
N SER A 254 0.15 7.10 17.10
CA SER A 254 1.57 7.12 16.72
C SER A 254 1.72 7.07 15.21
N VAL A 255 2.87 7.53 14.71
CA VAL A 255 3.23 7.48 13.29
C VAL A 255 4.38 6.50 13.14
N ASP A 256 4.25 5.52 12.24
CA ASP A 256 5.29 4.58 11.85
C ASP A 256 5.47 4.62 10.33
N GLY A 257 6.51 5.33 9.88
CA GLY A 257 6.68 5.67 8.47
C GLY A 257 5.47 6.48 7.94
N PRO A 258 4.84 6.07 6.82
CA PRO A 258 3.63 6.73 6.30
C PRO A 258 2.34 6.26 6.98
N PHE A 259 2.40 5.32 7.94
CA PHE A 259 1.22 4.72 8.56
C PHE A 259 0.93 5.33 9.92
N LEU A 260 -0.35 5.36 10.30
CA LEU A 260 -0.81 5.73 11.63
C LEU A 260 -1.15 4.47 12.42
N ARG A 261 -0.74 4.39 13.69
CA ARG A 261 -0.93 3.23 14.56
C ARG A 261 -1.55 3.64 15.90
N GLY A 262 -2.57 2.90 16.33
CA GLY A 262 -3.24 3.07 17.63
C GLY A 262 -4.68 2.54 17.61
N ASP A 263 -5.28 2.41 18.79
CA ASP A 263 -6.59 1.76 18.96
C ASP A 263 -7.76 2.50 18.31
N LYS A 264 -7.59 3.82 18.09
CA LYS A 264 -8.62 4.71 17.54
C LYS A 264 -8.07 5.50 16.35
N VAL A 265 -7.71 4.78 15.29
CA VAL A 265 -7.34 5.35 13.99
C VAL A 265 -8.47 5.08 13.01
N MET A 266 -9.30 6.09 12.77
CA MET A 266 -10.35 6.10 11.75
C MET A 266 -9.86 6.69 10.43
N PHE A 267 -8.96 7.68 10.47
CA PHE A 267 -8.38 8.29 9.28
C PHE A 267 -6.85 8.23 9.32
N ASP A 268 -6.29 7.74 8.22
CA ASP A 268 -4.87 7.76 7.90
C ASP A 268 -4.61 8.59 6.62
N LEU A 269 -3.37 8.56 6.10
CA LEU A 269 -3.04 9.26 4.85
C LEU A 269 -3.81 8.68 3.64
N GLY A 270 -4.06 7.38 3.62
CA GLY A 270 -4.81 6.70 2.56
C GLY A 270 -6.28 7.14 2.51
N SER A 271 -6.93 7.17 3.68
CA SER A 271 -8.30 7.65 3.86
C SER A 271 -8.42 9.11 3.40
N LEU A 272 -7.44 9.93 3.78
CA LEU A 272 -7.43 11.33 3.38
C LEU A 272 -7.20 11.49 1.87
N ALA A 273 -6.35 10.66 1.26
CA ALA A 273 -6.16 10.66 -0.19
C ALA A 273 -7.48 10.35 -0.92
N ILE A 274 -8.27 9.38 -0.42
CA ILE A 274 -9.60 9.09 -0.96
C ILE A 274 -10.52 10.32 -0.86
N ILE A 275 -10.64 10.91 0.32
CA ILE A 275 -11.50 12.08 0.59
C ILE A 275 -11.13 13.25 -0.32
N LEU A 276 -9.84 13.58 -0.42
CA LEU A 276 -9.40 14.74 -1.18
C LEU A 276 -9.48 14.51 -2.69
N THR A 277 -9.42 13.25 -3.15
CA THR A 277 -9.54 12.89 -4.57
C THR A 277 -10.95 12.44 -4.97
N SER A 278 -11.93 12.45 -4.06
CA SER A 278 -13.29 11.99 -4.35
C SER A 278 -14.05 12.98 -5.22
N TRP A 279 -14.27 12.64 -6.49
CA TRP A 279 -15.07 13.43 -7.40
C TRP A 279 -16.56 13.20 -7.18
N ALA A 280 -17.38 14.23 -7.42
CA ALA A 280 -18.84 14.11 -7.40
C ALA A 280 -19.45 13.63 -6.06
N ASN A 281 -18.70 13.70 -4.96
CA ASN A 281 -19.20 13.31 -3.65
C ASN A 281 -20.15 14.38 -3.11
N PRO A 282 -21.41 14.05 -2.75
CA PRO A 282 -22.31 15.03 -2.14
C PRO A 282 -21.81 15.58 -0.80
N LEU A 283 -20.90 14.87 -0.12
CA LEU A 283 -20.29 15.28 1.15
C LEU A 283 -19.16 16.29 0.94
N ILE A 284 -18.39 16.11 -0.13
CA ILE A 284 -17.19 16.88 -0.45
C ILE A 284 -17.43 17.34 -1.89
N LYS A 285 -18.12 18.49 -2.03
CA LYS A 285 -18.43 19.09 -3.33
C LYS A 285 -17.14 19.19 -4.14
N ASP A 286 -16.98 18.26 -5.08
CA ASP A 286 -15.83 18.12 -5.98
C ASP A 286 -14.50 18.05 -5.23
N GLY A 287 -14.04 16.84 -4.94
CA GLY A 287 -12.80 16.55 -4.24
C GLY A 287 -11.67 17.50 -4.66
N PRO A 288 -11.11 18.29 -3.74
CA PRO A 288 -10.27 19.43 -4.08
C PRO A 288 -8.99 19.05 -4.82
N TRP A 289 -8.59 17.78 -4.76
CA TRP A 289 -7.42 17.19 -5.41
C TRP A 289 -7.79 16.11 -6.45
N ALA A 290 -9.06 16.00 -6.83
CA ALA A 290 -9.52 15.01 -7.79
C ALA A 290 -8.84 15.19 -9.15
N GLY A 291 -8.16 14.14 -9.62
CA GLY A 291 -7.45 14.14 -10.90
C GLY A 291 -6.04 14.71 -10.84
N GLU A 292 -5.55 15.14 -9.67
CA GLU A 292 -4.23 15.76 -9.50
C GLU A 292 -3.15 14.73 -9.14
N ARG A 293 -1.87 15.13 -9.25
CA ARG A 293 -0.70 14.29 -9.00
C ARG A 293 -0.42 14.13 -7.52
N ILE A 294 -0.90 13.00 -6.97
CA ILE A 294 -0.83 12.70 -5.53
C ILE A 294 0.22 11.63 -5.22
N GLY A 295 0.84 11.72 -4.05
CA GLY A 295 1.68 10.67 -3.50
C GLY A 295 2.07 10.96 -2.06
N ILE A 296 2.74 10.01 -1.43
CA ILE A 296 3.20 10.13 -0.05
C ILE A 296 4.73 10.13 -0.05
N TRP A 297 5.31 11.21 0.47
CA TRP A 297 6.76 11.43 0.47
C TRP A 297 7.27 11.83 1.84
N LYS A 298 8.58 11.62 2.02
CA LYS A 298 9.34 12.21 3.13
C LYS A 298 9.44 13.72 2.91
N VAL A 299 9.05 14.51 3.91
CA VAL A 299 9.06 15.99 3.83
C VAL A 299 10.19 16.63 4.63
N ASP A 300 11.00 15.85 5.34
CA ASP A 300 12.15 16.38 6.10
C ASP A 300 13.17 17.14 5.22
N ASN A 301 13.21 16.79 3.92
CA ASN A 301 14.16 17.35 2.96
C ASN A 301 13.55 18.40 2.02
N VAL A 302 12.27 18.77 2.21
CA VAL A 302 11.63 19.77 1.35
C VAL A 302 11.75 21.15 2.00
N PRO A 303 12.37 22.14 1.34
CA PRO A 303 12.46 23.49 1.88
C PRO A 303 11.06 24.02 2.22
N PRO A 304 10.85 24.64 3.41
CA PRO A 304 9.54 25.11 3.85
C PRO A 304 8.84 26.02 2.83
N ASN A 305 9.63 26.80 2.08
CA ASN A 305 9.14 27.77 1.12
C ASN A 305 8.62 27.15 -0.19
N LYS A 306 8.81 25.84 -0.40
CA LYS A 306 8.41 25.15 -1.63
C LYS A 306 7.18 24.27 -1.47
N LEU A 307 6.68 24.07 -0.24
CA LEU A 307 5.58 23.16 0.02
C LEU A 307 4.64 23.74 1.09
N GLN A 308 3.44 24.10 0.67
CA GLN A 308 2.41 24.66 1.54
C GLN A 308 1.80 23.55 2.41
N ASP A 309 1.98 23.65 3.72
CA ASP A 309 1.32 22.74 4.67
C ASP A 309 -0.16 23.13 4.83
N VAL A 310 -1.04 22.30 4.29
CA VAL A 310 -2.51 22.47 4.35
C VAL A 310 -3.17 21.51 5.33
N SER A 311 -2.41 20.94 6.28
CA SER A 311 -2.90 19.92 7.21
C SER A 311 -4.12 20.38 8.01
N LYS A 312 -4.16 21.63 8.48
CA LYS A 312 -5.31 22.17 9.23
C LYS A 312 -6.60 22.16 8.40
N TRP A 313 -6.50 22.53 7.13
CA TRP A 313 -7.63 22.54 6.20
C TRP A 313 -8.12 21.12 5.89
N ALA A 314 -7.21 20.20 5.59
CA ALA A 314 -7.56 18.82 5.30
C ALA A 314 -8.18 18.10 6.51
N ILE A 315 -7.67 18.36 7.73
CA ILE A 315 -8.26 17.86 8.98
C ILE A 315 -9.68 18.36 9.17
N LYS A 316 -9.98 19.61 8.79
CA LYS A 316 -11.34 20.15 8.85
C LYS A 316 -12.27 19.37 7.90
N ILE A 317 -11.84 19.12 6.66
CA ILE A 317 -12.61 18.31 5.69
C ILE A 317 -12.89 16.91 6.23
N ALA A 318 -11.87 16.22 6.77
CA ALA A 318 -12.05 14.88 7.34
C ALA A 318 -13.05 14.88 8.52
N LYS A 319 -12.99 15.89 9.40
CA LYS A 319 -13.94 16.07 10.51
C LYS A 319 -15.37 16.30 10.03
N ASP A 320 -15.54 17.16 9.04
CA ASP A 320 -16.86 17.49 8.49
C ASP A 320 -17.45 16.25 7.78
N CYS A 321 -16.63 15.50 7.04
CA CYS A 321 -17.00 14.23 6.44
C CYS A 321 -17.49 13.22 7.49
N ALA A 322 -16.73 13.02 8.57
CA ALA A 322 -17.10 12.09 9.64
C ALA A 322 -18.42 12.45 10.33
N LYS A 323 -18.67 13.74 10.57
CA LYS A 323 -19.91 14.23 11.19
C LYS A 323 -21.12 14.04 10.28
N GLU A 324 -21.00 14.43 9.02
CA GLU A 324 -22.09 14.31 8.06
C GLU A 324 -22.49 12.85 7.86
N MET A 325 -21.51 11.95 7.81
CA MET A 325 -21.79 10.52 7.68
C MET A 325 -22.44 9.92 8.91
N TYR A 326 -22.08 10.39 10.10
CA TYR A 326 -22.77 10.00 11.33
C TYR A 326 -24.25 10.40 11.29
N ASN A 327 -24.55 11.59 10.78
CA ASN A 327 -25.93 12.10 10.68
C ASN A 327 -26.79 11.33 9.66
N ARG A 328 -26.17 10.68 8.66
CA ARG A 328 -26.87 9.93 7.61
C ARG A 328 -27.19 8.47 7.97
N ARG A 329 -26.69 7.94 9.08
CA ARG A 329 -27.01 6.56 9.47
C ARG A 329 -28.50 6.48 9.80
N PRO A 330 -29.26 5.54 9.19
CA PRO A 330 -30.65 5.30 9.60
C PRO A 330 -30.66 4.97 11.09
N ARG A 331 -31.53 5.64 11.84
CA ARG A 331 -31.67 5.47 13.29
C ARG A 331 -32.34 4.16 13.64
#